data_AF-A0A2X0LI71-F1
#
_entry.id   AF-A0A2X0LI71-F1
#
_cell.length_a   1.000
_cell.length_b   1.000
_cell.length_c   1.000
_cell.angle_alpha   90.00
_cell.angle_beta   90.00
_cell.angle_gamma   90.00
#
_symmetry.space_group_name_H-M   'P 1'
#
loop_
_entity.id
_entity.type
_entity.pdbx_description
1 polymer ?
#
loop_
_entity_poly.entity_id
_entity_poly.type
_entity_poly.pdbx_seq_one_letter_code
_entity_poly.pdbx_strand_id
1 'polypeptide(L)'
;MKRDTDRCRDCNAHHDRGRILCAVGYSNPGFDIDPTKVTVSFVPVDGSAELVNGEPEHVDEARASEILKSEDLAIHVDLGLGDESATYWTCDFSHEYISINAGE
;
A
#
# COMPACT_ATOMS: atom_id res chain seq x y z
N MET A 1 6.35 -3.09 28.20
CA MET A 1 6.53 -3.18 26.74
C MET A 1 5.47 -4.12 26.17
N LYS A 2 4.23 -3.62 26.02
CA LYS A 2 3.17 -4.37 25.33
C LYS A 2 3.47 -4.27 23.84
N ARG A 3 3.57 -5.41 23.18
CA ARG A 3 4.04 -5.56 21.80
C ARG A 3 3.02 -4.95 20.84
N ASP A 4 3.51 -4.15 19.89
CA ASP A 4 2.80 -3.40 18.84
C ASP A 4 2.02 -4.25 17.81
N THR A 5 1.67 -5.49 18.14
CA THR A 5 0.95 -6.40 17.23
C THR A 5 -0.54 -6.12 17.14
N ASP A 6 -1.10 -5.34 18.06
CA ASP A 6 -2.54 -5.04 18.07
C ASP A 6 -2.92 -3.95 17.04
N ARG A 7 -1.94 -3.17 16.53
CA ARG A 7 -2.19 -2.07 15.57
C ARG A 7 -2.52 -2.54 14.14
N CYS A 8 -1.94 -3.65 13.68
CA CYS A 8 -2.28 -4.23 12.36
C CYS A 8 -3.41 -5.28 12.43
N ARG A 9 -3.95 -5.60 13.63
CA ARG A 9 -4.85 -6.76 13.81
C ARG A 9 -6.29 -6.53 13.34
N ASP A 10 -6.74 -5.27 13.28
CA ASP A 10 -8.07 -4.88 12.77
C ASP A 10 -8.07 -4.56 11.27
N CYS A 11 -6.93 -4.68 10.59
CA CYS A 11 -6.83 -4.50 9.15
C CYS A 11 -7.16 -5.83 8.46
N ASN A 12 -8.44 -6.02 8.11
CA ASN A 12 -8.90 -7.09 7.22
C ASN A 12 -8.35 -6.84 5.79
N ALA A 13 -7.03 -6.90 5.64
CA ALA A 13 -6.29 -6.34 4.51
C ALA A 13 -5.72 -7.44 3.63
N HIS A 14 -6.05 -7.37 2.34
CA HIS A 14 -5.36 -8.11 1.29
C HIS A 14 -3.86 -7.83 1.34
N HIS A 15 -3.06 -8.84 1.01
CA HIS A 15 -1.65 -8.99 1.36
C HIS A 15 -0.78 -7.74 1.13
N ASP A 16 -1.01 -7.00 0.05
CA ASP A 16 -0.20 -5.82 -0.30
C ASP A 16 -0.70 -4.52 0.35
N ARG A 17 -2.01 -4.37 0.57
CA ARG A 17 -2.59 -3.29 1.39
C ARG A 17 -2.13 -3.40 2.85
N GLY A 18 -2.05 -4.63 3.38
CA GLY A 18 -1.59 -4.86 4.76
C GLY A 18 -0.17 -4.35 4.98
N ARG A 19 0.71 -4.53 4.00
CA ARG A 19 2.10 -4.04 4.05
C ARG A 19 2.16 -2.50 4.05
N ILE A 20 1.36 -1.85 3.20
CA ILE A 20 1.30 -0.39 3.13
C ILE A 20 0.77 0.19 4.45
N LEU A 21 -0.33 -0.35 4.99
CA LEU A 21 -0.89 0.11 6.26
C LEU A 21 0.07 -0.07 7.43
N CYS A 22 0.78 -1.21 7.50
CA CYS A 22 1.77 -1.39 8.55
C CYS A 22 2.94 -0.40 8.37
N ALA A 23 3.40 -0.10 7.15
CA ALA A 23 4.43 0.91 6.91
C ALA A 23 3.98 2.32 7.34
N VAL A 24 2.74 2.71 7.04
CA VAL A 24 2.13 3.97 7.53
C VAL A 24 2.14 4.01 9.06
N GLY A 25 1.75 2.91 9.72
CA GLY A 25 1.77 2.81 11.18
C GLY A 25 3.17 2.94 11.81
N TYR A 26 4.23 2.60 11.09
CA TYR A 26 5.63 2.76 11.53
C TYR A 26 6.22 4.14 11.27
N SER A 27 5.58 4.97 10.43
CA SER A 27 6.14 6.26 9.99
C SER A 27 6.32 7.30 11.12
N ASN A 28 5.66 7.11 12.27
CA ASN A 28 5.72 7.95 13.46
C ASN A 28 5.86 9.47 13.17
N PRO A 29 4.87 10.08 12.51
CA PRO A 29 5.01 11.40 11.90
C PRO A 29 4.89 12.57 12.89
N GLY A 30 4.84 12.31 14.20
CA GLY A 30 4.66 13.34 15.24
C GLY A 30 3.20 13.78 15.47
N PHE A 31 2.24 13.12 14.82
CA PHE A 31 0.80 13.26 15.04
C PHE A 31 0.13 11.89 15.02
N ASP A 32 -1.10 11.83 15.57
CA ASP A 32 -1.88 10.59 15.62
C ASP A 32 -2.53 10.31 14.26
N ILE A 33 -2.29 9.11 13.73
CA ILE A 33 -2.99 8.57 12.56
C ILE A 33 -4.13 7.69 13.07
N ASP A 34 -5.35 7.97 12.62
CA ASP A 34 -6.52 7.11 12.87
C ASP A 34 -6.59 6.01 11.80
N PRO A 35 -6.29 4.74 12.11
CA PRO A 35 -6.26 3.66 11.13
C PRO A 35 -7.61 3.41 10.44
N THR A 36 -8.72 3.82 11.07
CA THR A 36 -10.06 3.65 10.51
C THR A 36 -10.38 4.63 9.38
N LYS A 37 -9.58 5.70 9.26
CA LYS A 37 -9.71 6.72 8.22
C LYS A 37 -8.71 6.55 7.09
N VAL A 38 -7.68 5.72 7.28
CA VAL A 38 -6.66 5.51 6.26
C VAL A 38 -7.23 4.67 5.12
N THR A 39 -7.18 5.22 3.90
CA THR A 39 -7.56 4.50 2.68
C THR A 39 -6.36 4.27 1.79
N VAL A 40 -6.36 3.16 1.06
CA VAL A 40 -5.32 2.80 0.10
C VAL A 40 -6.00 2.41 -1.21
N SER A 41 -5.63 3.07 -2.29
CA SER A 41 -6.12 2.80 -3.64
C SER A 41 -4.98 2.49 -4.59
N PHE A 42 -5.19 1.48 -5.44
CA PHE A 42 -4.31 1.19 -6.56
C PHE A 42 -4.93 1.76 -7.83
N VAL A 43 -4.23 2.69 -8.46
CA VAL A 43 -4.69 3.45 -9.62
C VAL A 43 -3.88 3.01 -10.84
N PRO A 44 -4.47 2.23 -11.75
CA PRO A 44 -3.84 1.82 -13.00
C PRO A 44 -3.60 3.03 -13.91
N VAL A 45 -2.46 3.08 -14.59
CA VAL A 45 -2.15 4.17 -15.54
C VAL A 45 -2.91 4.04 -16.86
N ASP A 46 -3.37 2.84 -17.19
CA ASP A 46 -4.11 2.55 -18.42
C ASP A 46 -5.57 3.08 -18.39
N GLY A 47 -5.98 3.67 -17.27
CA GLY A 47 -7.32 4.22 -17.06
C GLY A 47 -8.37 3.17 -16.72
N SER A 48 -7.96 1.92 -16.44
CA SER A 48 -8.86 0.89 -15.92
C SER A 48 -9.33 1.23 -14.50
N ALA A 49 -10.39 0.56 -14.05
CA ALA A 49 -11.04 0.87 -12.79
C ALA A 49 -10.08 0.67 -11.59
N GLU A 50 -9.94 1.71 -10.76
CA GLU A 50 -9.13 1.66 -9.55
C GLU A 50 -9.61 0.58 -8.57
N LEU A 51 -8.67 0.09 -7.75
CA LEU A 51 -8.95 -0.80 -6.63
C LEU A 51 -8.92 0.03 -5.33
N VAL A 52 -10.09 0.52 -4.89
CA VAL A 52 -10.22 1.33 -3.68
C VAL A 52 -10.40 0.46 -2.45
N ASN A 53 -9.62 0.72 -1.39
CA ASN A 53 -9.69 0.02 -0.11
C ASN A 53 -9.54 -1.51 -0.21
N GLY A 54 -9.01 -2.02 -1.33
CA GLY A 54 -8.87 -3.45 -1.58
C GLY A 54 -10.18 -4.23 -1.41
N GLU A 55 -11.32 -3.65 -1.81
CA GLU A 55 -12.72 -4.16 -1.82
C GLU A 55 -13.17 -5.20 -0.76
N PRO A 56 -14.35 -5.02 -0.15
CA PRO A 56 -14.81 -5.91 0.92
C PRO A 56 -15.18 -7.31 0.39
N GLU A 57 -14.67 -8.35 1.07
CA GLU A 57 -15.03 -9.79 0.99
C GLU A 57 -14.97 -10.54 -0.36
N HIS A 58 -15.00 -9.86 -1.50
CA HIS A 58 -14.94 -10.46 -2.85
C HIS A 58 -13.93 -9.74 -3.73
N VAL A 59 -12.66 -9.73 -3.34
CA VAL A 59 -11.59 -9.27 -4.24
C VAL A 59 -11.44 -10.23 -5.41
N ASP A 60 -11.59 -9.68 -6.60
CA ASP A 60 -11.16 -10.32 -7.84
C ASP A 60 -9.62 -10.35 -7.87
N GLU A 61 -9.05 -11.45 -7.38
CA GLU A 61 -7.59 -11.65 -7.32
C GLU A 61 -6.94 -11.58 -8.72
N ALA A 62 -7.68 -11.97 -9.77
CA ALA A 62 -7.17 -11.88 -11.14
C ALA A 62 -7.03 -10.42 -11.56
N ARG A 63 -8.04 -9.59 -11.28
CA ARG A 63 -7.99 -8.14 -11.52
C ARG A 63 -6.88 -7.47 -10.71
N ALA A 64 -6.77 -7.80 -9.42
CA ALA A 64 -5.71 -7.25 -8.57
C ALA A 64 -4.32 -7.62 -9.12
N SER A 65 -4.14 -8.87 -9.56
CA SER A 65 -2.88 -9.32 -10.16
C SER A 65 -2.57 -8.63 -11.49
N GLU A 66 -3.57 -8.36 -12.34
CA GLU A 66 -3.38 -7.60 -13.58
C GLU A 66 -2.91 -6.17 -13.29
N ILE A 67 -3.58 -5.47 -12.37
CA ILE A 67 -3.20 -4.10 -11.98
C ILE A 67 -1.76 -4.07 -11.45
N LEU A 68 -1.40 -5.01 -10.57
CA LEU A 68 -0.06 -5.08 -9.97
C LEU A 68 1.05 -5.50 -10.96
N LYS A 69 0.70 -6.08 -12.11
CA LYS A 69 1.65 -6.44 -13.18
C LYS A 69 1.89 -5.34 -14.20
N SER A 70 1.16 -4.22 -14.08
CA SER A 70 1.34 -3.08 -14.97
C SER A 70 2.75 -2.51 -14.80
N GLU A 71 3.35 -2.03 -15.90
CA GLU A 71 4.69 -1.41 -15.85
C GLU A 71 4.71 -0.16 -14.96
N ASP A 72 3.64 0.62 -15.01
CA ASP A 72 3.42 1.78 -14.14
C ASP A 72 2.17 1.57 -13.28
N LEU A 73 2.30 1.88 -12.00
CA LEU A 73 1.22 1.76 -11.01
C LEU A 73 1.30 2.93 -10.03
N ALA A 74 0.19 3.66 -9.87
CA ALA A 74 0.07 4.66 -8.84
C ALA A 74 -0.59 4.05 -7.59
N ILE A 75 0.01 4.31 -6.42
CA ILE A 75 -0.56 3.96 -5.13
C ILE A 75 -0.95 5.25 -4.43
N HIS A 76 -2.24 5.41 -4.15
CA HIS A 76 -2.76 6.56 -3.43
C HIS A 76 -3.08 6.18 -1.99
N VAL A 77 -2.51 6.91 -1.04
CA VAL A 77 -2.76 6.71 0.40
C VAL A 77 -3.32 8.00 0.96
N ASP A 78 -4.58 7.96 1.40
CA ASP A 78 -5.22 9.08 2.11
C ASP A 78 -5.26 8.76 3.60
N LEU A 79 -4.70 9.66 4.41
CA LEU A 79 -4.66 9.53 5.87
C LEU A 79 -5.92 10.06 6.56
N GLY A 80 -6.78 10.80 5.85
CA GLY A 80 -7.98 11.43 6.41
C GLY A 80 -7.69 12.56 7.40
N LEU A 81 -6.57 13.27 7.21
CA LEU A 81 -6.04 14.27 8.16
C LEU A 81 -6.04 15.72 7.64
N GLY A 82 -6.31 15.95 6.35
CA GLY A 82 -6.33 17.29 5.75
C GLY A 82 -6.07 17.25 4.24
N ASP A 83 -5.76 18.42 3.66
CA ASP A 83 -5.61 18.60 2.20
C ASP A 83 -4.14 18.61 1.74
N GLU A 84 -3.19 18.40 2.66
CA GLU A 84 -1.77 18.34 2.33
C GLU A 84 -1.44 17.05 1.59
N SER A 85 -0.56 17.13 0.59
CA SER A 85 -0.17 15.98 -0.22
C SER A 85 1.32 15.98 -0.55
N ALA A 86 1.86 14.78 -0.74
CA ALA A 86 3.23 14.56 -1.18
C ALA A 86 3.27 13.42 -2.19
N THR A 87 4.16 13.50 -3.18
CA THR A 87 4.31 12.49 -4.23
C THR A 87 5.74 11.97 -4.23
N TYR A 88 5.86 10.65 -4.25
CA TYR A 88 7.14 9.94 -4.31
C TYR A 88 7.12 8.96 -5.48
N TRP A 89 8.26 8.82 -6.14
CA TRP A 89 8.47 7.84 -7.19
C TRP A 89 9.41 6.75 -6.68
N THR A 90 9.02 5.49 -6.86
CA THR A 90 9.82 4.33 -6.51
C THR A 90 9.64 3.26 -7.58
N CYS A 91 10.55 2.29 -7.63
CA CYS A 91 10.42 1.08 -8.43
C CYS A 91 10.24 -0.15 -7.52
N ASP A 92 9.90 -1.28 -8.14
CA ASP A 92 9.87 -2.57 -7.48
C ASP A 92 11.29 -3.05 -7.10
N PHE A 93 11.35 -3.96 -6.14
CA PHE A 93 12.59 -4.61 -5.74
C PHE A 93 12.69 -5.97 -6.42
N SER A 94 13.30 -5.99 -7.61
CA SER A 94 13.35 -7.17 -8.47
C SER A 94 14.51 -8.11 -8.16
N HIS A 95 14.39 -9.37 -8.60
CA HIS A 95 15.50 -10.33 -8.53
C HIS A 95 16.72 -9.86 -9.33
N GLU A 96 16.51 -9.18 -10.44
CA GLU A 96 17.58 -8.63 -11.26
C GLU A 96 18.37 -7.56 -10.51
N TYR A 97 17.69 -6.69 -9.74
CA TYR A 97 18.36 -5.74 -8.86
C TYR A 97 19.28 -6.45 -7.87
N ILE A 98 18.83 -7.55 -7.27
CA ILE A 98 19.63 -8.36 -6.35
C ILE A 98 20.83 -8.95 -7.09
N SER A 99 20.64 -9.56 -8.25
CA SER A 99 21.74 -10.17 -9.02
C SER A 99 22.82 -9.17 -9.44
N ILE A 100 22.46 -7.92 -9.74
CA ILE A 100 23.41 -6.86 -10.10
C ILE A 100 24.18 -6.35 -8.87
N ASN A 101 23.51 -6.20 -7.73
CA ASN A 101 24.04 -5.45 -6.59
C ASN A 101 24.49 -6.32 -5.40
N ALA A 102 24.08 -7.59 -5.32
CA ALA A 102 24.43 -8.46 -4.20
C ALA A 102 25.90 -8.87 -4.21
N GLY A 103 26.59 -8.73 -5.35
CA GLY A 103 27.96 -9.20 -5.53
C GLY A 103 28.03 -10.73 -5.43
N GLU A 104 28.83 -11.36 -6.28
CA GLU A 104 29.37 -12.68 -5.92
C GLU A 104 30.57 -12.50 -4.98
#